data_AF-A0A947NF99-F1
#
_entry.id   AF-A0A947NF99-F1
#
_cell.length_a   1.000
_cell.length_b   1.000
_cell.length_c   1.000
_cell.angle_alpha   90.00
_cell.angle_beta   90.00
_cell.angle_gamma   90.00
#
_symmetry.space_group_name_H-M   'P 1'
#
loop_
_entity.id
_entity.type
_entity.pdbx_description
1 polymer ?
#
loop_
_entity_poly.entity_id
_entity_poly.type
_entity_poly.pdbx_seq_one_letter_code
_entity_poly.pdbx_strand_id
1 'polypeptide(L)'
;MNKAEMIDQIAPSADTTKTAAQQILNALEVSIKTHIDAGERILLRGLCSFTRGEATQRTGRNPRTGEPLTYTAYRRTTGAPLFSESKLIEEVSTSTGQTASTTKLVLDAFKGTLKGALKKGDMVSLFGFGSFYVGKRAARNGRNPQTGATIAIPAAQVPKFRSSKTRNKGGKFSPASALKDAVN
;
A
#
# COMPACT_ATOMS: atom_id res chain seq x y z
N MET A 1 -15.18 2.92 -1.89
CA MET A 1 -14.72 4.08 -1.09
C MET A 1 -13.76 4.94 -1.88
N ASN A 2 -14.11 6.21 -2.11
CA ASN A 2 -13.22 7.21 -2.72
C ASN A 2 -12.52 8.06 -1.62
N LYS A 3 -11.64 8.99 -2.03
CA LYS A 3 -10.87 9.83 -1.10
C LYS A 3 -11.73 10.78 -0.28
N ALA A 4 -12.79 11.34 -0.84
CA ALA A 4 -13.69 12.27 -0.15
C ALA A 4 -14.49 11.55 0.95
N GLU A 5 -15.09 10.40 0.62
CA GLU A 5 -15.78 9.52 1.57
C GLU A 5 -14.85 9.08 2.70
N MET A 6 -13.57 8.87 2.40
CA MET A 6 -12.57 8.51 3.40
C MET A 6 -12.27 9.67 4.35
N ILE A 7 -12.16 10.89 3.84
CA ILE A 7 -11.96 12.10 4.66
C ILE A 7 -13.16 12.34 5.57
N ASP A 8 -14.37 12.10 5.08
CA ASP A 8 -15.59 12.20 5.87
C ASP A 8 -15.60 11.23 7.07
N GLN A 9 -14.94 10.07 6.96
CA GLN A 9 -14.80 9.09 8.05
C GLN A 9 -13.59 9.38 8.96
N ILE A 10 -12.51 9.90 8.40
CA ILE A 10 -11.26 10.20 9.13
C ILE A 10 -11.40 11.43 10.01
N ALA A 11 -11.99 12.51 9.51
CA ALA A 11 -12.11 13.79 10.21
C ALA A 11 -12.73 13.65 11.62
N PRO A 12 -13.91 13.00 11.80
CA PRO A 12 -14.49 12.81 13.13
C PRO A 12 -13.67 11.84 13.99
N SER A 13 -13.06 10.81 13.39
CA SER A 13 -12.28 9.81 14.12
C SER A 13 -10.94 10.35 14.65
N ALA A 14 -10.40 11.38 14.01
CA ALA A 14 -9.13 12.01 14.36
C ALA A 14 -9.29 13.37 15.06
N ASP A 15 -10.52 13.74 15.43
CA ASP A 15 -10.88 15.03 16.05
C ASP A 15 -10.28 16.24 15.30
N THR A 16 -10.48 16.26 13.98
CA THR A 16 -9.90 17.30 13.11
C THR A 16 -10.88 17.73 12.02
N THR A 17 -10.56 18.86 11.37
CA THR A 17 -11.38 19.36 10.26
C THR A 17 -11.15 18.53 8.99
N LYS A 18 -12.17 18.44 8.13
CA LYS A 18 -12.05 17.77 6.82
C LYS A 18 -10.89 18.36 5.99
N THR A 19 -10.71 19.68 6.05
CA THR A 19 -9.62 20.38 5.37
C THR A 19 -8.25 19.96 5.91
N ALA A 20 -8.08 19.89 7.22
CA ALA A 20 -6.83 19.44 7.84
C ALA A 20 -6.53 17.96 7.51
N ALA A 21 -7.54 17.08 7.62
CA ALA A 21 -7.40 15.67 7.22
C ALA A 21 -7.02 15.53 5.74
N GLN A 22 -7.65 16.32 4.85
CA GLN A 22 -7.33 16.36 3.43
C GLN A 22 -5.88 16.82 3.17
N GLN A 23 -5.41 17.85 3.88
CA GLN A 23 -4.03 18.35 3.78
C GLN A 23 -3.02 17.30 4.25
N ILE A 24 -3.27 16.68 5.40
CA ILE A 24 -2.41 15.61 5.95
C ILE A 24 -2.35 14.40 5.00
N LEU A 25 -3.48 13.94 4.47
CA LEU A 25 -3.49 12.82 3.51
C LEU A 25 -2.77 13.16 2.20
N ASN A 26 -2.90 14.39 1.70
CA ASN A 26 -2.18 14.83 0.52
C ASN A 26 -0.66 14.85 0.77
N ALA A 27 -0.24 15.41 1.90
CA ALA A 27 1.17 15.44 2.30
C ALA A 27 1.73 14.04 2.51
N LEU A 28 0.99 13.13 3.17
CA LEU A 28 1.34 11.72 3.28
C LEU A 28 1.52 11.07 1.91
N GLU A 29 0.59 11.28 0.98
CA GLU A 29 0.70 10.74 -0.37
C GLU A 29 1.93 11.27 -1.12
N VAL A 30 2.26 12.55 -0.95
CA VAL A 30 3.44 13.16 -1.57
C VAL A 30 4.71 12.59 -0.96
N SER A 31 4.84 12.61 0.37
CA SER A 31 6.02 12.09 1.06
C SER A 31 6.25 10.60 0.79
N ILE A 32 5.17 9.78 0.81
CA ILE A 32 5.26 8.36 0.45
C ILE A 32 5.79 8.17 -0.97
N LYS A 33 5.35 8.99 -1.93
CA LYS A 33 5.83 8.89 -3.32
C LYS A 33 7.30 9.29 -3.41
N THR A 34 7.68 10.40 -2.80
CA THR A 34 9.06 10.92 -2.83
C THR A 34 10.06 9.89 -2.31
N HIS A 35 9.76 9.26 -1.17
CA HIS A 35 10.67 8.29 -0.56
C HIS A 35 10.69 6.94 -1.29
N ILE A 36 9.55 6.51 -1.86
CA ILE A 36 9.57 5.37 -2.79
C ILE A 36 10.43 5.68 -4.01
N ASP A 37 10.30 6.87 -4.60
CA ASP A 37 11.11 7.27 -5.77
C ASP A 37 12.60 7.39 -5.43
N ALA A 38 12.94 7.81 -4.21
CA ALA A 38 14.30 7.79 -3.67
C ALA A 38 14.87 6.37 -3.45
N GLY A 39 14.04 5.32 -3.60
CA GLY A 39 14.44 3.92 -3.43
C GLY A 39 14.32 3.40 -2.00
N GLU A 40 13.69 4.16 -1.11
CA GLU A 40 13.49 3.77 0.27
C GLU A 40 12.32 2.79 0.45
N ARG A 41 12.36 2.06 1.56
CA ARG A 41 11.26 1.24 2.04
C ARG A 41 10.48 2.00 3.09
N ILE A 42 9.23 2.31 2.78
CA ILE A 42 8.32 2.95 3.73
C ILE A 42 7.54 1.86 4.47
N LEU A 43 7.53 1.92 5.79
CA LEU A 43 6.79 1.01 6.64
C LEU A 43 5.68 1.74 7.39
N LEU A 44 4.43 1.43 7.06
CA LEU A 44 3.25 1.80 7.82
C LEU A 44 2.88 0.62 8.72
N ARG A 45 3.25 0.72 10.00
CA ARG A 45 3.10 -0.35 11.00
C ARG A 45 1.64 -0.80 11.06
N GLY A 46 1.45 -2.12 11.08
CA GLY A 46 0.13 -2.74 11.14
C GLY A 46 -0.73 -2.57 9.88
N LEU A 47 -0.21 -1.95 8.81
CA LEU A 47 -0.92 -1.76 7.54
C LEU A 47 -0.16 -2.41 6.38
N CYS A 48 0.95 -1.81 5.96
CA CYS A 48 1.71 -2.27 4.79
C CYS A 48 3.11 -1.65 4.72
N SER A 49 3.93 -2.19 3.84
CA SER A 49 5.16 -1.54 3.40
C SER A 49 5.15 -1.32 1.90
N PHE A 50 5.75 -0.20 1.48
CA PHE A 50 6.03 0.10 0.08
C PHE A 50 7.52 0.15 -0.17
N THR A 51 7.96 -0.36 -1.31
CA THR A 51 9.32 -0.19 -1.83
C THR A 51 9.27 0.13 -3.30
N ARG A 52 10.30 0.77 -3.83
CA ARG A 52 10.56 0.73 -5.27
C ARG A 52 10.93 -0.70 -5.67
N GLY A 53 10.60 -1.06 -6.90
CA GLY A 53 11.08 -2.30 -7.49
C GLY A 53 12.25 -2.03 -8.42
N GLU A 54 13.26 -2.89 -8.39
CA GLU A 54 14.37 -2.84 -9.34
C GLU A 54 13.87 -3.18 -10.74
N ALA A 55 14.14 -2.29 -11.70
CA ALA A 55 13.78 -2.50 -13.09
C ALA A 55 14.76 -3.51 -13.73
N THR A 56 14.22 -4.57 -14.31
CA THR A 56 14.97 -5.54 -15.11
C THR A 56 14.29 -5.66 -16.46
N GLN A 57 15.04 -5.53 -17.54
CA GLN A 57 14.52 -5.80 -18.87
C GLN A 57 14.29 -7.30 -19.03
N ARG A 58 13.14 -7.66 -19.60
CA ARG A 58 12.81 -9.03 -19.97
C ARG A 58 12.31 -9.07 -21.40
N THR A 59 12.60 -10.16 -22.08
CA THR A 59 12.04 -10.48 -23.38
C THR A 59 10.78 -11.33 -23.19
N GLY A 60 9.82 -11.13 -24.07
CA GLY A 60 8.58 -11.89 -24.15
C GLY A 60 8.01 -11.81 -25.55
N ARG A 61 6.74 -12.17 -25.70
CA ARG A 61 6.01 -12.05 -26.95
C ARG A 61 4.76 -11.22 -26.74
N ASN A 62 4.38 -10.44 -27.74
CA ASN A 62 3.10 -9.75 -27.75
C ASN A 62 1.97 -10.79 -27.73
N PRO A 63 1.04 -10.78 -26.75
CA PRO A 63 -0.05 -11.75 -26.67
C PRO A 63 -0.97 -11.74 -27.90
N ARG A 64 -1.02 -10.63 -28.66
CA ARG A 64 -1.88 -10.48 -29.83
C ARG A 64 -1.19 -10.83 -31.15
N THR A 65 0.08 -10.46 -31.33
CA THR A 65 0.81 -10.62 -32.61
C THR A 65 1.87 -11.72 -32.60
N GLY A 66 2.27 -12.21 -31.43
CA GLY A 66 3.33 -13.22 -31.28
C GLY A 66 4.75 -12.69 -31.47
N GLU A 67 4.90 -11.44 -31.90
CA GLU A 67 6.21 -10.80 -32.14
C GLU A 67 7.01 -10.63 -30.84
N PRO A 68 8.35 -10.71 -30.91
CA PRO A 68 9.22 -10.43 -29.78
C PRO A 68 8.99 -9.01 -29.22
N LEU A 69 8.85 -8.92 -27.90
CA LEU A 69 8.70 -7.67 -27.16
C LEU A 69 9.68 -7.65 -25.99
N THR A 70 10.43 -6.55 -25.84
CA THR A 70 11.14 -6.23 -24.61
C THR A 70 10.24 -5.41 -23.69
N TYR A 71 10.12 -5.83 -22.43
CA TYR A 71 9.32 -5.13 -21.42
C TYR A 71 10.10 -5.01 -20.09
N THR A 72 9.80 -3.96 -19.35
CA THR A 72 10.38 -3.75 -18.02
C THR A 72 9.60 -4.56 -16.98
N ALA A 73 10.26 -5.52 -16.35
CA ALA A 73 9.76 -6.19 -15.16
C ALA A 73 10.36 -5.51 -13.92
N TYR A 74 9.60 -5.46 -12.83
CA TYR A 74 10.10 -4.92 -11.56
C TYR A 74 10.27 -6.05 -10.56
N ARG A 75 11.45 -6.20 -9.95
CA ARG A 75 11.70 -7.13 -8.83
C ARG A 75 11.63 -6.39 -7.49
N ARG A 76 11.53 -7.11 -6.37
CA ARG A 76 11.61 -6.49 -5.05
C ARG A 76 13.07 -6.16 -4.75
N THR A 77 13.34 -4.91 -4.37
CA THR A 77 14.65 -4.48 -3.88
C THR A 77 14.93 -5.15 -2.54
N THR A 78 16.11 -5.73 -2.39
CA THR A 78 16.58 -6.29 -1.11
C THR A 78 17.45 -5.25 -0.41
N GLY A 79 17.26 -5.06 0.90
CA GLY A 79 18.10 -4.12 1.67
C GLY A 79 17.79 -2.63 1.47
N ALA A 80 16.64 -2.28 0.89
CA ALA A 80 16.24 -0.87 0.76
C ALA A 80 16.21 -0.17 2.15
N PRO A 81 16.77 1.05 2.27
CA PRO A 81 16.84 1.77 3.54
C PRO A 81 15.43 2.02 4.07
N LEU A 82 15.25 1.87 5.38
CA LEU A 82 13.94 1.98 6.02
C LEU A 82 13.60 3.43 6.34
N PHE A 83 12.53 3.94 5.73
CA PHE A 83 11.86 5.15 6.17
C PHE A 83 10.75 4.78 7.17
N SER A 84 10.94 5.16 8.43
CA SER A 84 10.04 4.79 9.51
C SER A 84 8.76 5.64 9.51
N GLU A 85 7.70 5.08 10.08
CA GLU A 85 6.44 5.80 10.26
C GLU A 85 6.60 7.09 11.09
N SER A 86 7.49 7.10 12.08
CA SER A 86 7.77 8.29 12.89
C SER A 86 8.33 9.45 12.06
N LYS A 87 9.30 9.17 11.19
CA LYS A 87 9.89 10.17 10.28
C LYS A 87 8.84 10.71 9.30
N LEU A 88 7.96 9.83 8.81
CA LEU A 88 6.85 10.23 7.95
C LEU A 88 5.88 11.19 8.66
N ILE A 89 5.55 10.93 9.93
CA ILE A 89 4.70 11.80 10.73
C ILE A 89 5.37 13.17 10.95
N GLU A 90 6.67 13.18 11.30
CA GLU A 90 7.45 14.41 11.50
C GLU A 90 7.49 15.27 10.22
N GLU A 91 7.81 14.68 9.07
CA GLU A 91 7.87 15.38 7.78
C GLU A 91 6.51 15.94 7.34
N VAL A 92 5.44 15.16 7.53
CA VAL A 92 4.08 15.60 7.20
C VAL A 92 3.60 16.71 8.13
N SER A 93 3.88 16.59 9.42
CA SER A 93 3.53 17.63 10.40
C SER A 93 4.19 18.98 10.05
N THR A 94 5.47 18.93 9.68
CA THR A 94 6.25 20.12 9.29
C THR A 94 5.72 20.75 8.00
N SER A 95 5.41 19.93 6.99
CA SER A 95 4.94 20.43 5.68
C SER A 95 3.50 20.97 5.71
N THR A 96 2.66 20.50 6.63
CA THR A 96 1.25 20.92 6.73
C THR A 96 0.98 21.95 7.81
N GLY A 97 1.96 22.22 8.69
CA GLY A 97 1.78 23.07 9.87
C GLY A 97 0.87 22.45 10.93
N GLN A 98 0.58 21.15 10.84
CA GLN A 98 -0.22 20.41 11.81
C GLN A 98 0.68 19.81 12.89
N THR A 99 0.12 19.50 14.06
CA THR A 99 0.90 18.84 15.12
C THR A 99 1.20 17.38 14.75
N ALA A 100 2.32 16.85 15.25
CA ALA A 100 2.66 15.44 15.08
C ALA A 100 1.59 14.51 15.68
N SER A 101 0.94 14.93 16.78
CA SER A 101 -0.16 14.19 17.39
C SER A 101 -1.39 14.11 16.47
N THR A 102 -1.84 15.24 15.91
CA THR A 102 -2.97 15.27 14.97
C THR A 102 -2.65 14.48 13.70
N THR A 103 -1.43 14.61 13.18
CA THR A 103 -0.96 13.85 12.01
C THR A 103 -1.00 12.34 12.27
N LYS A 104 -0.56 11.90 13.45
CA LYS A 104 -0.63 10.50 13.88
C LYS A 104 -2.07 10.01 14.00
N LEU A 105 -2.96 10.79 14.63
CA LEU A 105 -4.38 10.44 14.75
C LEU A 105 -5.05 10.28 13.38
N VAL A 106 -4.78 11.18 12.44
CA VAL A 106 -5.26 11.08 11.06
C VAL A 106 -4.73 9.85 10.36
N LEU A 107 -3.44 9.53 10.52
CA LEU A 107 -2.84 8.33 9.96
C LEU A 107 -3.45 7.04 10.54
N ASP A 108 -3.70 7.00 11.85
CA ASP A 108 -4.32 5.85 12.52
C ASP A 108 -5.80 5.69 12.13
N ALA A 109 -6.55 6.79 12.05
CA ALA A 109 -7.91 6.80 11.51
C ALA A 109 -7.96 6.34 10.04
N PHE A 110 -6.99 6.75 9.22
CA PHE A 110 -6.83 6.27 7.85
C PHE A 110 -6.61 4.75 7.79
N LYS A 111 -5.69 4.22 8.62
CA LYS A 111 -5.43 2.78 8.71
C LYS A 111 -6.70 2.02 9.12
N GLY A 112 -7.43 2.53 10.11
CA GLY A 112 -8.69 1.93 10.60
C GLY A 112 -9.76 1.90 9.52
N THR A 113 -9.99 3.04 8.86
CA THR A 113 -10.95 3.18 7.76
C THR A 113 -10.64 2.23 6.60
N LEU A 114 -9.37 2.15 6.20
CA LEU A 114 -8.92 1.26 5.13
C LEU A 114 -9.13 -0.21 5.50
N LYS A 115 -8.75 -0.61 6.72
CA LYS A 115 -8.99 -1.98 7.23
C LYS A 115 -10.48 -2.33 7.22
N GLY A 116 -11.33 -1.42 7.72
CA GLY A 116 -12.78 -1.61 7.76
C GLY A 116 -13.38 -1.78 6.37
N ALA A 117 -12.97 -0.95 5.40
CA ALA A 117 -13.40 -1.06 4.01
C ALA A 117 -12.97 -2.40 3.38
N LEU A 118 -11.70 -2.78 3.53
CA LEU A 118 -11.20 -4.05 2.97
C LEU A 118 -11.87 -5.27 3.61
N LYS A 119 -12.18 -5.24 4.91
CA LYS A 119 -12.92 -6.32 5.59
C LYS A 119 -14.31 -6.56 4.97
N LYS A 120 -14.95 -5.50 4.48
CA LYS A 120 -16.25 -5.59 3.77
C LYS A 120 -16.11 -6.04 2.31
N GLY A 121 -14.87 -6.17 1.82
CA GLY A 121 -14.59 -6.42 0.40
C GLY A 121 -14.63 -5.16 -0.47
N ASP A 122 -14.75 -3.98 0.13
CA ASP A 122 -14.83 -2.72 -0.61
C ASP A 122 -13.47 -2.34 -1.20
N MET A 123 -13.52 -1.69 -2.36
CA MET A 123 -12.34 -1.08 -2.98
C MET A 123 -12.15 0.35 -2.46
N VAL A 124 -10.93 0.66 -2.02
CA VAL A 124 -10.52 2.02 -1.62
C VAL A 124 -9.64 2.61 -2.71
N SER A 125 -10.10 3.68 -3.36
CA SER A 125 -9.39 4.32 -4.46
C SER A 125 -8.92 5.73 -4.08
N LEU A 126 -7.60 5.93 -4.09
CA LEU A 126 -6.94 7.21 -3.83
C LEU A 126 -6.41 7.76 -5.16
N PHE A 127 -7.05 8.81 -5.68
CA PHE A 127 -6.68 9.41 -6.95
C PHE A 127 -5.21 9.86 -6.94
N GLY A 128 -4.45 9.48 -7.96
CA GLY A 128 -3.02 9.81 -8.06
C GLY A 128 -2.08 8.98 -7.18
N PHE A 129 -2.58 8.07 -6.33
CA PHE A 129 -1.77 7.10 -5.59
C PHE A 129 -2.00 5.67 -6.12
N GLY A 130 -3.23 5.17 -5.98
CA GLY A 130 -3.61 3.82 -6.38
C GLY A 130 -4.85 3.35 -5.65
N SER A 131 -5.17 2.06 -5.80
CA SER A 131 -6.34 1.46 -5.19
C SER A 131 -6.00 0.22 -4.38
N PHE A 132 -6.58 0.13 -3.19
CA PHE A 132 -6.57 -1.05 -2.34
C PHE A 132 -7.84 -1.86 -2.59
N TYR A 133 -7.69 -3.18 -2.68
CA TYR A 133 -8.79 -4.10 -2.92
C TYR A 133 -8.46 -5.47 -2.37
N VAL A 134 -9.47 -6.30 -2.19
CA VAL A 134 -9.30 -7.70 -1.79
C VAL A 134 -9.30 -8.60 -3.02
N GLY A 135 -8.27 -9.42 -3.17
CA GLY A 135 -8.22 -10.50 -4.15
C GLY A 135 -8.50 -11.85 -3.49
N LYS A 136 -9.09 -12.78 -4.24
CA LYS A 136 -9.24 -14.17 -3.80
C LYS A 136 -8.00 -14.98 -4.17
N ARG A 137 -7.56 -15.86 -3.27
CA ARG A 137 -6.53 -16.88 -3.50
C ARG A 137 -7.21 -18.25 -3.34
N ALA A 138 -7.16 -19.07 -4.38
CA ALA A 138 -7.73 -20.42 -4.36
C ALA A 138 -6.98 -21.34 -3.40
N ALA A 139 -7.69 -22.35 -2.88
CA ALA A 139 -7.09 -23.42 -2.11
C ALA A 139 -6.07 -24.18 -2.97
N ARG A 140 -4.96 -24.59 -2.36
CA ARG A 140 -3.90 -25.33 -3.04
C ARG A 140 -3.05 -26.09 -2.04
N ASN A 141 -2.30 -27.07 -2.53
CA ASN A 141 -1.29 -27.76 -1.74
C ASN A 141 0.03 -26.99 -1.78
N GLY A 142 0.54 -26.62 -0.60
CA GLY A 142 1.87 -26.05 -0.42
C GLY A 142 2.82 -27.07 0.20
N ARG A 143 4.06 -26.64 0.47
CA ARG A 143 5.04 -27.44 1.21
C ARG A 143 5.56 -26.66 2.41
N ASN A 144 5.78 -27.37 3.52
CA ASN A 144 6.50 -26.82 4.65
C ASN A 144 7.96 -26.53 4.24
N PRO A 145 8.47 -25.29 4.35
CA PRO A 145 9.86 -24.98 4.01
C PRO A 145 10.89 -25.74 4.86
N GLN A 146 10.54 -26.11 6.10
CA GLN A 146 11.44 -26.82 7.02
C GLN A 146 11.44 -28.34 6.80
N THR A 147 10.26 -28.94 6.57
CA THR A 147 10.13 -30.41 6.50
C THR A 147 9.86 -30.96 5.11
N GLY A 148 9.53 -30.11 4.14
CA GLY A 148 9.13 -30.52 2.79
C GLY A 148 7.74 -31.17 2.68
N ALA A 149 7.08 -31.43 3.82
CA ALA A 149 5.78 -32.09 3.86
C ALA A 149 4.69 -31.27 3.14
N THR A 150 3.79 -31.96 2.46
CA THR A 150 2.65 -31.33 1.79
C THR A 150 1.66 -30.81 2.83
N ILE A 151 1.25 -29.55 2.72
CA ILE A 151 0.26 -28.91 3.59
C ILE A 151 -0.86 -28.33 2.73
N ALA A 152 -2.11 -28.62 3.09
CA ALA A 152 -3.26 -27.99 2.47
C ALA A 152 -3.35 -26.51 2.90
N ILE A 153 -3.34 -25.60 1.93
CA ILE A 153 -3.51 -24.16 2.17
C ILE A 153 -4.94 -23.80 1.75
N PRO A 154 -5.81 -23.37 2.69
CA PRO A 154 -7.18 -23.03 2.36
C PRO A 154 -7.27 -21.81 1.44
N ALA A 155 -8.44 -21.65 0.81
CA ALA A 155 -8.76 -20.44 0.09
C ALA A 155 -8.74 -19.25 1.07
N ALA A 156 -8.22 -18.11 0.63
CA ALA A 156 -8.07 -16.95 1.48
C ALA A 156 -8.28 -15.66 0.69
N GLN A 157 -8.74 -14.63 1.39
CA GLN A 157 -8.75 -13.27 0.92
C GLN A 157 -7.37 -12.63 1.14
N VAL A 158 -6.90 -11.86 0.16
CA VAL A 158 -5.57 -11.25 0.17
C VAL A 158 -5.69 -9.77 -0.15
N PRO A 159 -5.22 -8.87 0.74
CA PRO A 159 -5.16 -7.45 0.44
C PRO A 159 -4.19 -7.21 -0.71
N LYS A 160 -4.61 -6.45 -1.71
CA LYS A 160 -3.82 -6.07 -2.87
C LYS A 160 -3.85 -4.57 -3.06
N PHE A 161 -2.78 -4.05 -3.65
CA PHE A 161 -2.67 -2.66 -4.06
C PHE A 161 -2.36 -2.61 -5.56
N ARG A 162 -3.10 -1.77 -6.28
CA ARG A 162 -2.83 -1.42 -7.66
C ARG A 162 -2.38 0.04 -7.72
N SER A 163 -1.14 0.24 -8.15
CA SER A 163 -0.58 1.57 -8.37
C SER A 163 -1.25 2.31 -9.53
N SER A 164 -1.32 3.65 -9.44
CA SER A 164 -1.76 4.49 -10.55
C SER A 164 -0.74 4.51 -11.70
N LYS A 165 -1.23 4.59 -12.96
CA LYS A 165 -0.39 4.55 -14.18
C LYS A 165 0.66 5.67 -14.23
N THR A 166 0.36 6.80 -13.60
CA THR A 166 1.10 8.06 -13.78
C THR A 166 2.40 8.10 -12.99
N ARG A 167 2.45 7.58 -11.75
CA ARG A 167 3.54 7.98 -10.83
C ARG A 167 4.02 6.95 -9.82
N ASN A 168 3.76 5.67 -10.02
CA ASN A 168 4.38 4.60 -9.22
C ASN A 168 4.55 3.32 -10.05
N LYS A 169 5.31 3.44 -11.15
CA LYS A 169 5.70 2.29 -11.98
C LYS A 169 6.75 1.47 -11.23
N GLY A 170 6.39 0.24 -10.88
CA GLY A 170 7.29 -0.69 -10.23
C GLY A 170 7.22 -0.75 -8.71
N GLY A 171 6.42 0.11 -8.06
CA GLY A 171 6.17 0.03 -6.63
C GLY A 171 5.70 -1.35 -6.20
N LYS A 172 6.32 -1.87 -5.14
CA LYS A 172 5.99 -3.14 -4.52
C LYS A 172 5.27 -2.88 -3.23
N PHE A 173 4.03 -3.38 -3.17
CA PHE A 173 3.23 -3.41 -1.96
C PHE A 173 3.41 -4.74 -1.23
N SER A 174 3.55 -4.68 0.09
CA SER A 174 3.50 -5.85 0.95
C SER A 174 2.55 -5.59 2.13
N PRO A 175 1.44 -6.32 2.26
CA PRO A 175 0.51 -6.13 3.38
C PRO A 175 1.11 -6.71 4.68
N ALA A 176 0.88 -6.01 5.79
CA ALA A 176 1.21 -6.50 7.13
C ALA A 176 0.31 -7.69 7.52
N SER A 177 0.73 -8.49 8.50
CA SER A 177 -0.09 -9.58 9.07
C SER A 177 -1.48 -9.07 9.47
N ALA A 178 -1.53 -8.01 10.29
CA ALA A 178 -2.77 -7.41 10.76
C ALA A 178 -3.75 -6.99 9.63
N LEU A 179 -3.24 -6.65 8.43
CA LEU A 179 -4.12 -6.34 7.29
C LEU A 179 -4.63 -7.60 6.59
N LYS A 180 -3.83 -8.68 6.57
CA LYS A 180 -4.27 -9.98 6.06
C LYS A 180 -5.31 -10.60 6.99
N ASP A 181 -5.10 -10.46 8.29
CA ASP A 181 -6.01 -10.97 9.32
C ASP A 181 -7.33 -10.17 9.31
N ALA A 182 -7.30 -8.88 8.98
CA ALA A 182 -8.51 -8.07 8.89
C ALA A 182 -9.44 -8.46 7.73
N VAL A 183 -8.94 -9.13 6.68
CA VAL A 183 -9.74 -9.50 5.49
C VAL A 183 -10.12 -10.98 5.45
N ASN A 184 -9.66 -11.80 6.39
CA ASN A 184 -10.07 -13.21 6.52
C ASN A 184 -10.87 -13.40 7.80
#